data_AF-A0AAD4W4N7-F1
#
_entry.id   AF-A0AAD4W4N7-F1
#
_cell.length_a   1.000
_cell.length_b   1.000
_cell.length_c   1.000
_cell.angle_alpha   90.00
_cell.angle_beta   90.00
_cell.angle_gamma   90.00
#
_symmetry.space_group_name_H-M   'P 1'
#
loop_
_entity.id
_entity.type
_entity.pdbx_description
1 polymer ?
#
loop_
_entity_poly.entity_id
_entity_poly.type
_entity_poly.pdbx_seq_one_letter_code
_entity_poly.pdbx_strand_id
1 'polypeptide(L)'
;MKKKVLCFKCEGYGHISSECANTLKKQKDGKNKALHTTWSDSDSDSENNEKAIALITIFIMKKYDDLLAASQKLSKRNSELVKDIAVLKLENNSIANEFQSSDTDYEKVSTALELELKISKEMIISLNFGAQKIDKMISMGRRDGDKRGLEFELSNKSSAESKIKFVKSSSPIEPSATHEVKKFIPICHFCGTRGHI
;
A
#
# COMPACT_ATOMS: atom_id res chain seq x y z
N MET A 1 2.33 21.31 -23.89
CA MET A 1 3.65 21.64 -24.48
C MET A 1 4.06 20.52 -25.42
N LYS A 2 4.23 20.77 -26.73
CA LYS A 2 4.68 19.74 -27.68
C LYS A 2 6.19 19.55 -27.55
N LYS A 3 6.65 18.35 -27.18
CA LYS A 3 8.09 18.02 -27.12
C LYS A 3 8.66 18.13 -28.54
N LYS A 4 9.52 19.12 -28.79
CA LYS A 4 10.24 19.23 -30.07
C LYS A 4 11.34 18.19 -30.06
N VAL A 5 11.37 17.34 -31.09
CA VAL A 5 12.42 16.32 -31.25
C VAL A 5 13.74 17.03 -31.55
N LEU A 6 14.79 16.67 -30.81
CA LEU A 6 16.15 17.19 -30.95
C LEU A 6 16.98 16.23 -31.83
N CYS A 7 17.70 16.77 -32.80
CA CYS A 7 18.68 16.03 -33.57
C CYS A 7 20.03 16.01 -32.84
N PHE A 8 20.50 14.84 -32.43
CA PHE A 8 21.78 14.70 -31.71
C PHE A 8 23.03 14.95 -32.58
N LYS A 9 22.87 15.16 -33.89
CA LYS A 9 23.99 15.37 -34.81
C LYS A 9 24.26 16.83 -35.16
N CYS A 10 23.21 17.66 -35.18
CA CYS A 10 23.33 19.09 -35.44
C CYS A 10 22.72 19.96 -34.34
N GLU A 11 22.23 19.33 -33.26
CA GLU A 11 21.59 19.98 -32.11
C GLU A 11 20.37 20.86 -32.47
N GLY A 12 19.86 20.72 -33.70
CA GLY A 12 18.66 21.39 -34.16
C GLY A 12 17.38 20.68 -33.73
N TYR A 13 16.26 21.43 -33.70
CA TYR A 13 14.94 20.89 -33.40
C TYR A 13 14.13 20.62 -34.67
N GLY A 14 13.24 19.62 -34.63
CA GLY A 14 12.24 19.35 -35.67
C GLY A 14 12.53 18.16 -36.60
N HIS A 15 13.62 17.42 -36.40
CA HIS A 15 13.96 16.21 -37.16
C HIS A 15 14.83 15.26 -36.32
N ILE A 16 14.90 13.99 -36.71
CA ILE A 16 15.77 12.97 -36.09
C ILE A 16 17.10 12.81 -36.83
N SER A 17 18.08 12.16 -36.21
CA SER A 17 19.45 11.99 -36.76
C SER A 17 19.52 11.32 -38.14
N SER A 18 18.54 10.49 -38.51
CA SER A 18 18.45 9.85 -39.83
C SER A 18 18.06 10.82 -40.95
N GLU A 19 17.31 11.87 -40.63
CA GLU A 19 16.84 12.91 -41.57
C GLU A 19 17.78 14.11 -41.64
N CYS A 20 18.79 14.15 -40.76
CA CYS A 20 19.77 15.22 -40.72
C CYS A 20 20.59 15.26 -42.02
N ALA A 21 20.65 16.43 -42.67
CA ALA A 21 21.45 16.64 -43.88
C ALA A 21 22.94 16.27 -43.68
N ASN A 22 23.47 16.42 -42.46
CA ASN A 22 24.84 16.04 -42.11
C ASN A 22 25.05 14.52 -42.06
N THR A 23 23.99 13.71 -41.87
CA THR A 23 24.06 12.24 -41.99
C THR A 23 24.05 11.77 -43.43
N LEU A 24 23.21 12.39 -44.25
CA LEU A 24 23.06 12.02 -45.66
C LEU A 24 24.33 12.32 -46.47
N LYS A 25 25.05 13.42 -46.18
CA LYS A 25 26.33 13.75 -46.84
C LYS A 25 27.41 12.68 -46.59
N LYS A 26 27.60 12.27 -45.33
CA LYS A 26 28.60 11.24 -44.96
C LYS A 26 28.35 9.88 -45.62
N GLN A 27 27.08 9.52 -45.90
CA GLN A 27 26.76 8.29 -46.62
C GLN A 27 27.04 8.38 -48.13
N LYS A 28 26.95 9.56 -48.75
CA LYS A 28 27.30 9.74 -50.17
C LYS A 28 28.82 9.73 -50.37
N ASP A 29 29.56 10.36 -49.46
CA ASP A 29 31.03 10.42 -49.55
C ASP A 29 31.72 9.07 -49.29
N GLY A 30 31.07 8.18 -48.52
CA GLY A 30 31.57 6.83 -48.24
C GLY A 30 31.35 5.81 -49.36
N LYS A 31 30.40 6.05 -50.29
CA LYS A 31 30.03 5.10 -51.35
C LYS A 31 30.90 5.18 -52.61
N ASN A 32 31.68 6.26 -52.76
CA ASN A 32 32.48 6.52 -53.97
C ASN A 32 33.93 6.02 -53.88
N LYS A 33 34.32 5.33 -52.80
CA LYS A 33 35.61 4.61 -52.74
C LYS A 33 35.42 3.20 -53.27
N ALA A 34 35.05 3.09 -54.54
CA ALA A 34 35.11 1.84 -55.29
C ALA A 34 36.59 1.50 -55.55
N LEU A 35 36.99 0.30 -55.12
CA LEU A 35 38.32 -0.27 -55.32
C LEU A 35 38.56 -0.43 -56.82
N HIS A 36 39.48 0.35 -57.37
CA HIS A 36 39.98 0.14 -58.73
C HIS A 36 41.04 -0.96 -58.68
N THR A 37 40.61 -2.22 -58.79
CA THR A 37 41.53 -3.36 -58.91
C THR A 37 41.96 -3.47 -60.37
N THR A 38 43.12 -2.92 -60.71
CA THR A 38 43.82 -3.21 -61.96
C THR A 38 44.30 -4.66 -61.92
N TRP A 39 43.63 -5.55 -62.65
CA TRP A 39 44.08 -6.92 -62.88
C TRP A 39 45.12 -6.88 -64.01
N SER A 40 46.40 -6.92 -63.66
CA SER A 40 47.48 -7.16 -64.63
C SER A 40 47.77 -8.65 -64.61
N ASP A 41 47.37 -9.31 -65.70
CA ASP A 41 47.63 -10.72 -65.98
C ASP A 41 49.13 -10.89 -66.26
N SER A 42 49.86 -11.44 -65.29
CA SER A 42 51.28 -11.77 -65.44
C SER A 42 51.52 -13.10 -64.75
N ASP A 43 51.33 -14.17 -65.51
CA ASP A 43 51.66 -15.54 -65.17
C ASP A 43 53.18 -15.70 -64.98
N SER A 44 53.65 -15.66 -63.74
CA SER A 44 54.90 -16.30 -63.33
C SER A 44 55.03 -16.37 -61.81
N ASP A 45 55.37 -17.56 -61.32
CA ASP A 45 55.82 -17.94 -59.95
C ASP A 45 54.87 -18.84 -59.15
N SER A 46 54.79 -20.10 -59.59
CA SER A 46 54.05 -21.21 -58.98
C SER A 46 54.57 -21.70 -57.60
N GLU A 47 55.64 -21.14 -57.06
CA GLU A 47 56.22 -21.59 -55.77
C GLU A 47 56.03 -20.60 -54.60
N ASN A 48 55.74 -19.32 -54.89
CA ASN A 48 55.57 -18.27 -53.88
C ASN A 48 54.12 -18.15 -53.37
N ASN A 49 53.18 -18.47 -54.24
CA ASN A 49 51.75 -18.56 -54.00
C ASN A 49 51.37 -19.65 -52.97
N GLU A 50 52.01 -20.83 -52.97
CA GLU A 50 51.69 -21.88 -51.98
C GLU A 50 52.00 -21.47 -50.53
N LYS A 51 53.16 -20.84 -50.30
CA LYS A 51 53.55 -20.32 -48.97
C LYS A 51 52.63 -19.18 -48.53
N ALA A 52 52.25 -18.29 -49.44
CA ALA A 52 51.29 -17.23 -49.16
C ALA A 52 49.90 -17.81 -48.78
N ILE A 53 49.42 -18.82 -49.52
CA ILE A 53 48.16 -19.52 -49.23
C ILE A 53 48.23 -20.19 -47.84
N ALA A 54 49.34 -20.83 -47.49
CA ALA A 54 49.52 -21.45 -46.18
C ALA A 54 49.46 -20.42 -45.04
N LEU A 55 50.14 -19.27 -45.18
CA LEU A 55 50.13 -18.19 -44.19
C LEU A 55 48.73 -17.57 -44.04
N ILE A 56 48.02 -17.35 -45.15
CA ILE A 56 46.64 -16.86 -45.16
C ILE A 56 45.71 -17.86 -44.46
N THR A 57 45.88 -19.15 -44.74
CA THR A 57 45.07 -20.22 -44.12
C THR A 57 45.25 -20.24 -42.60
N ILE A 58 46.50 -20.16 -42.10
CA ILE A 58 46.79 -20.10 -40.66
C ILE A 58 46.19 -18.84 -40.03
N PHE A 59 46.26 -17.70 -40.72
CA PHE A 59 45.68 -16.45 -40.23
C PHE A 59 44.15 -16.55 -40.12
N ILE A 60 43.49 -17.11 -41.14
CA ILE A 60 42.04 -17.32 -41.13
C ILE A 60 41.64 -18.28 -40.02
N MET A 61 42.37 -19.38 -39.82
CA MET A 61 42.12 -20.33 -38.73
C MET A 61 42.19 -19.66 -37.36
N LYS A 62 43.23 -18.87 -37.09
CA LYS A 62 43.34 -18.11 -35.82
C LYS A 62 42.17 -17.16 -35.61
N LYS A 63 41.76 -16.45 -36.66
CA LYS A 63 40.59 -15.55 -36.59
C LYS A 63 39.29 -16.31 -36.36
N TYR A 64 39.16 -17.50 -36.92
CA TYR A 64 38.02 -18.37 -36.67
C TYR A 64 37.97 -18.86 -35.22
N ASP A 65 39.12 -19.25 -34.65
CA ASP A 65 39.22 -19.64 -33.23
C ASP A 65 38.86 -18.49 -32.28
N ASP A 66 39.37 -17.28 -32.55
CA ASP A 66 39.02 -16.07 -31.80
C ASP A 66 37.50 -15.81 -31.84
N LEU A 67 36.89 -15.94 -33.03
CA LEU A 67 35.47 -15.74 -33.24
C LEU A 67 34.64 -16.82 -32.51
N LEU A 68 35.09 -18.07 -32.56
CA LEU A 68 34.45 -19.19 -31.88
C LEU A 68 34.46 -18.98 -30.36
N ALA A 69 35.61 -18.58 -29.79
CA ALA A 69 35.75 -18.27 -28.38
C ALA A 69 34.84 -17.10 -27.96
N ALA A 70 34.78 -16.03 -28.76
CA ALA A 70 33.88 -14.90 -28.52
C ALA A 70 32.41 -15.31 -28.55
N SER A 71 32.01 -16.13 -29.53
CA SER A 71 30.64 -16.65 -29.67
C SER A 71 30.23 -17.50 -28.48
N GLN A 72 31.08 -18.42 -28.03
CA GLN A 72 30.83 -19.23 -26.83
C GLN A 72 30.70 -18.38 -25.57
N LYS A 73 31.55 -17.35 -25.43
CA LYS A 73 31.48 -16.42 -24.30
C LYS A 73 30.18 -15.59 -24.31
N LEU A 74 29.74 -15.14 -25.48
CA LEU A 74 28.45 -14.45 -25.65
C LEU A 74 27.27 -15.37 -25.32
N SER A 75 27.31 -16.61 -25.78
CA SER A 75 26.27 -17.61 -25.48
C SER A 75 26.12 -17.86 -23.98
N LYS A 76 27.24 -18.02 -23.26
CA LYS A 76 27.24 -18.16 -21.79
C LYS A 76 26.58 -16.96 -21.11
N ARG A 77 26.99 -15.73 -21.47
CA ARG A 77 26.38 -14.50 -20.91
C ARG A 77 24.91 -14.37 -21.24
N ASN A 78 24.48 -14.74 -22.44
CA ASN A 78 23.06 -14.74 -22.79
C ASN A 78 22.28 -15.71 -21.91
N SER A 79 22.84 -16.89 -21.62
CA SER A 79 22.19 -17.86 -20.73
C SER A 79 22.06 -17.34 -19.29
N GLU A 80 23.04 -16.58 -18.81
CA GLU A 80 23.02 -15.94 -17.49
C GLU A 80 21.98 -14.81 -17.46
N LEU A 81 21.99 -13.92 -18.45
CA LEU A 81 21.01 -12.84 -18.57
C LEU A 81 19.58 -13.35 -18.65
N VAL A 82 19.34 -14.48 -19.33
CA VAL A 82 18.00 -15.10 -19.39
C VAL A 82 17.56 -15.57 -17.99
N LYS A 83 18.47 -16.11 -17.17
CA LYS A 83 18.17 -16.48 -15.78
C LYS A 83 17.86 -15.25 -14.93
N ASP A 84 18.66 -14.19 -15.06
CA ASP A 84 18.45 -12.94 -14.33
C ASP A 84 17.09 -12.31 -14.69
N ILE A 85 16.73 -12.30 -15.99
CA ILE A 85 15.41 -11.85 -16.45
C ILE A 85 14.28 -12.68 -15.84
N ALA A 86 14.46 -14.00 -15.71
CA ALA A 86 13.45 -14.86 -15.10
C ALA A 86 13.27 -14.54 -13.61
N VAL A 87 14.36 -14.34 -12.87
CA VAL A 87 14.33 -13.95 -11.45
C VAL A 87 13.66 -12.59 -11.28
N LEU A 88 14.07 -11.58 -12.04
CA LEU A 88 13.49 -10.23 -11.96
C LEU A 88 12.00 -10.21 -12.32
N LYS A 89 11.55 -11.08 -13.23
CA LYS A 89 10.12 -11.23 -13.55
C LYS A 89 9.33 -11.80 -12.37
N LEU A 90 9.89 -12.77 -11.66
CA LEU A 90 9.25 -13.34 -10.47
C LEU A 90 9.17 -12.30 -9.35
N GLU A 91 10.27 -11.59 -9.10
CA GLU A 91 10.31 -10.53 -8.07
C GLU A 91 9.33 -9.40 -8.37
N ASN A 92 9.26 -8.92 -9.61
CA ASN A 92 8.26 -7.92 -10.03
C ASN A 92 6.82 -8.40 -9.81
N ASN A 93 6.54 -9.68 -10.04
CA ASN A 93 5.21 -10.25 -9.81
C ASN A 93 4.89 -10.31 -8.31
N SER A 94 5.84 -10.78 -7.49
CA SER A 94 5.70 -10.76 -6.03
C SER A 94 5.45 -9.35 -5.49
N ILE A 95 6.25 -8.37 -5.92
CA ILE A 95 6.07 -6.96 -5.55
C ILE A 95 4.68 -6.45 -5.97
N ALA A 96 4.26 -6.74 -7.22
CA ALA A 96 2.94 -6.33 -7.70
C ALA A 96 1.79 -6.91 -6.83
N ASN A 97 1.92 -8.17 -6.40
CA ASN A 97 0.95 -8.81 -5.52
C ASN A 97 0.95 -8.19 -4.12
N GLU A 98 2.12 -7.89 -3.55
CA GLU A 98 2.22 -7.20 -2.25
C GLU A 98 1.56 -5.83 -2.29
N PHE A 99 1.85 -5.01 -3.30
CA PHE A 99 1.19 -3.71 -3.49
C PHE A 99 -0.34 -3.86 -3.57
N GLN A 100 -0.83 -4.78 -4.41
CA GLN A 100 -2.26 -4.99 -4.56
C GLN A 100 -2.93 -5.49 -3.27
N SER A 101 -2.25 -6.34 -2.49
CA SER A 101 -2.75 -6.79 -1.19
C SER A 101 -2.87 -5.63 -0.19
N SER A 102 -1.85 -4.76 -0.14
CA SER A 102 -1.84 -3.61 0.76
C SER A 102 -2.93 -2.58 0.43
N ASP A 103 -3.22 -2.37 -0.86
CA ASP A 103 -4.33 -1.51 -1.29
C ASP A 103 -5.67 -2.05 -0.82
N THR A 104 -5.89 -3.38 -0.91
CA THR A 104 -7.14 -3.99 -0.45
C THR A 104 -7.31 -3.92 1.06
N ASP A 105 -6.21 -4.03 1.82
CA ASP A 105 -6.28 -3.96 3.28
C ASP A 105 -6.50 -2.53 3.76
N TYR A 106 -5.90 -1.55 3.09
CA TYR A 106 -6.18 -0.13 3.32
C TYR A 106 -7.66 0.21 3.06
N GLU A 107 -8.22 -0.24 1.93
CA GLU A 107 -9.64 -0.07 1.60
C GLU A 107 -10.57 -0.68 2.66
N LYS A 108 -10.28 -1.91 3.11
CA LYS A 108 -11.07 -2.57 4.18
C LYS A 108 -11.02 -1.80 5.50
N VAL A 109 -9.83 -1.33 5.90
CA VAL A 109 -9.69 -0.55 7.13
C VAL A 109 -10.39 0.79 7.03
N SER A 110 -10.27 1.49 5.90
CA SER A 110 -10.94 2.77 5.66
C SER A 110 -12.46 2.63 5.74
N THR A 111 -13.02 1.62 5.06
CA THR A 111 -14.47 1.37 5.07
C THR A 111 -14.98 0.95 6.45
N ALA A 112 -14.23 0.12 7.20
CA ALA A 112 -14.57 -0.25 8.57
C ALA A 112 -14.59 0.99 9.50
N LEU A 113 -13.59 1.86 9.39
CA LEU A 113 -13.49 3.07 10.20
C LEU A 113 -14.63 4.06 9.89
N GLU A 114 -15.02 4.20 8.61
CA GLU A 114 -16.17 5.01 8.21
C GLU A 114 -17.49 4.49 8.80
N LEU A 115 -17.68 3.16 8.83
CA LEU A 115 -18.86 2.54 9.44
C LEU A 115 -18.90 2.77 10.94
N GLU A 116 -17.80 2.54 11.67
CA GLU A 116 -17.73 2.80 13.10
C GLU A 116 -17.98 4.26 13.45
N LEU A 117 -17.41 5.17 12.66
CA LEU A 117 -17.60 6.61 12.82
C LEU A 117 -19.07 7.02 12.57
N LYS A 118 -19.73 6.39 11.60
CA LYS A 118 -21.17 6.60 11.35
C LYS A 118 -22.01 6.11 12.53
N ILE A 119 -21.75 4.90 13.01
CA ILE A 119 -22.45 4.33 14.18
C ILE A 119 -22.26 5.22 15.41
N SER A 120 -21.03 5.69 15.66
CA SER A 120 -20.71 6.60 16.77
C SER A 120 -21.47 7.92 16.67
N LYS A 121 -21.55 8.52 15.48
CA LYS A 121 -22.34 9.74 15.24
C LYS A 121 -23.83 9.52 15.54
N GLU A 122 -24.40 8.42 15.09
CA GLU A 122 -25.80 8.08 15.37
C GLU A 122 -26.06 7.85 16.87
N MET A 123 -25.13 7.18 17.57
CA MET A 123 -25.21 7.04 19.03
C MET A 123 -25.21 8.41 19.75
N ILE A 124 -24.32 9.32 19.37
CA ILE A 124 -24.25 10.67 19.95
C ILE A 124 -25.55 11.45 19.73
N ILE A 125 -26.12 11.38 18.52
CA ILE A 125 -27.40 12.04 18.22
C ILE A 125 -28.50 11.50 19.13
N SER A 126 -28.56 10.18 19.31
CA SER A 126 -29.55 9.54 20.19
C SER A 126 -29.40 9.95 21.66
N LEU A 127 -28.16 10.06 22.15
CA LEU A 127 -27.84 10.51 23.50
C LEU A 127 -28.26 11.97 23.72
N ASN A 128 -28.00 12.83 22.74
CA ASN A 128 -28.30 14.26 22.85
C ASN A 128 -29.82 14.52 22.88
N PHE A 129 -30.62 13.73 22.14
CA PHE A 129 -32.09 13.84 22.18
C PHE A 129 -32.65 13.51 23.58
N GLY A 130 -32.11 12.48 24.24
CA GLY A 130 -32.46 12.16 25.63
C GLY A 130 -32.07 13.28 26.60
N ALA A 131 -30.89 13.87 26.42
CA ALA A 131 -30.38 14.95 27.26
C ALA A 131 -31.29 16.20 27.23
N GLN A 132 -31.78 16.61 26.06
CA GLN A 132 -32.69 17.76 25.93
C GLN A 132 -33.99 17.58 26.73
N LYS A 133 -34.55 16.36 26.74
CA LYS A 133 -35.77 16.06 27.50
C LYS A 133 -35.53 16.13 29.00
N ILE A 134 -34.39 15.60 29.46
CA ILE A 134 -33.98 15.66 30.87
C ILE A 134 -33.73 17.11 31.28
N ASP A 135 -33.02 17.89 30.48
CA ASP A 135 -32.74 19.31 30.73
C ASP A 135 -34.03 20.11 30.88
N LYS A 136 -35.00 19.88 29.99
CA LYS A 136 -36.34 20.47 30.11
C LYS A 136 -37.04 20.06 31.42
N MET A 137 -36.99 18.79 31.81
CA MET A 137 -37.58 18.34 33.08
C MET A 137 -36.93 19.00 34.29
N ILE A 138 -35.61 19.15 34.28
CA ILE A 138 -34.86 19.83 35.34
C ILE A 138 -35.22 21.32 35.38
N SER A 139 -35.33 21.99 34.22
CA SER A 139 -35.71 23.40 34.13
C SER A 139 -37.14 23.69 34.63
N MET A 140 -38.04 22.70 34.56
CA MET A 140 -39.40 22.78 35.09
C MET A 140 -39.47 22.42 36.58
N GLY A 141 -38.37 21.96 37.18
CA GLY A 141 -38.27 21.65 38.60
C GLY A 141 -38.36 22.90 39.47
N ARG A 142 -38.77 22.72 40.74
CA ARG A 142 -38.77 23.82 41.70
C ARG A 142 -37.32 24.21 42.02
N ARG A 143 -37.10 25.48 42.34
CA ARG A 143 -35.79 25.97 42.79
C ARG A 143 -35.41 25.27 44.09
N ASP A 144 -34.12 24.99 44.26
CA ASP A 144 -33.59 24.46 45.51
C ASP A 144 -34.05 25.32 46.69
N GLY A 145 -34.59 24.66 47.71
CA GLY A 145 -35.14 25.28 48.92
C GLY A 145 -36.65 25.56 48.91
N ASP A 146 -37.35 25.39 47.78
CA ASP A 146 -38.82 25.47 47.76
C ASP A 146 -39.45 24.19 48.34
N LYS A 147 -39.79 24.23 49.64
CA LYS A 147 -40.41 23.11 50.38
C LYS A 147 -41.92 23.01 50.19
N ARG A 148 -42.52 23.78 49.28
CA ARG A 148 -43.97 23.73 49.02
C ARG A 148 -44.26 22.59 48.06
N GLY A 149 -44.86 21.52 48.56
CA GLY A 149 -45.25 20.35 47.78
C GLY A 149 -45.38 19.14 48.69
N LEU A 150 -46.57 18.54 48.72
CA LEU A 150 -47.11 17.73 49.83
C LEU A 150 -47.35 18.60 51.07
N GLU A 151 -48.38 19.43 50.98
CA GLU A 151 -48.95 20.12 52.12
C GLU A 151 -49.40 19.10 53.17
N PHE A 152 -48.61 18.91 54.22
CA PHE A 152 -49.13 18.45 55.50
C PHE A 152 -49.35 19.71 56.34
N GLU A 153 -50.57 20.25 56.29
CA GLU A 153 -51.00 21.28 57.21
C GLU A 153 -51.07 20.70 58.62
N LEU A 154 -50.07 21.02 59.44
CA LEU A 154 -50.18 20.93 60.90
C LEU A 154 -50.88 22.19 61.41
N SER A 155 -52.16 22.34 61.08
CA SER A 155 -53.04 23.30 61.75
C SER A 155 -53.81 22.57 62.85
N ASN A 156 -53.27 22.69 64.07
CA ASN A 156 -53.89 22.21 65.29
C ASN A 156 -55.33 22.73 65.45
N LYS A 157 -56.30 21.81 65.58
CA LYS A 157 -57.27 21.67 66.71
C LYS A 157 -58.57 20.99 66.25
N SER A 158 -58.71 19.69 66.49
CA SER A 158 -59.91 19.09 67.11
C SER A 158 -59.73 17.58 67.28
N SER A 159 -60.18 17.10 68.43
CA SER A 159 -60.08 15.75 68.98
C SER A 159 -60.66 14.65 68.08
N ALA A 160 -59.80 13.76 67.57
CA ALA A 160 -60.08 12.34 67.43
C ALA A 160 -58.76 11.59 67.19
N GLU A 161 -58.34 10.76 68.14
CA GLU A 161 -57.22 9.82 67.96
C GLU A 161 -57.60 8.76 66.91
N SER A 162 -57.39 9.05 65.63
CA SER A 162 -57.29 8.00 64.62
C SER A 162 -55.94 7.30 64.79
N LYS A 163 -55.91 6.34 65.70
CA LYS A 163 -54.80 5.44 65.98
C LYS A 163 -54.37 4.75 64.68
N ILE A 164 -53.20 5.12 64.14
CA ILE A 164 -52.63 4.46 62.96
C ILE A 164 -52.33 3.00 63.35
N LYS A 165 -53.06 2.06 62.75
CA LYS A 165 -52.80 0.63 62.91
C LYS A 165 -51.77 0.21 61.87
N PHE A 166 -50.52 0.07 62.29
CA PHE A 166 -49.51 -0.62 61.51
C PHE A 166 -49.86 -2.11 61.46
N VAL A 167 -50.09 -2.64 60.27
CA VAL A 167 -50.25 -4.09 60.07
C VAL A 167 -48.86 -4.66 59.84
N LYS A 168 -48.47 -5.61 60.68
CA LYS A 168 -47.22 -6.36 60.55
C LYS A 168 -47.36 -7.30 59.33
N SER A 169 -46.34 -7.37 58.49
CA SER A 169 -46.31 -8.26 57.31
C SER A 169 -46.56 -9.72 57.72
N SER A 170 -47.52 -10.39 57.07
CA SER A 170 -47.93 -11.78 57.37
C SER A 170 -47.04 -12.86 56.74
N SER A 171 -45.72 -12.65 56.75
CA SER A 171 -44.77 -13.72 56.56
C SER A 171 -43.47 -13.41 57.30
N PRO A 172 -42.93 -14.35 58.10
CA PRO A 172 -41.53 -14.33 58.43
C PRO A 172 -40.78 -14.55 57.12
N ILE A 173 -40.22 -13.47 56.55
CA ILE A 173 -39.09 -13.64 55.66
C ILE A 173 -37.96 -14.07 56.58
N GLU A 174 -37.69 -15.38 56.60
CA GLU A 174 -36.44 -15.86 57.16
C GLU A 174 -35.30 -15.06 56.51
N PRO A 175 -34.26 -14.66 57.26
CA PRO A 175 -33.04 -14.16 56.66
C PRO A 175 -32.40 -15.34 55.92
N SER A 176 -32.86 -15.60 54.70
CA SER A 176 -32.16 -16.48 53.78
C SER A 176 -30.81 -15.82 53.51
N ALA A 177 -29.77 -16.59 53.85
CA ALA A 177 -28.35 -16.38 53.64
C ALA A 177 -27.93 -14.96 53.26
N THR A 178 -27.07 -14.35 54.10
CA THR A 178 -26.12 -13.32 53.68
C THR A 178 -25.69 -13.54 52.24
N HIS A 179 -26.26 -12.77 51.30
CA HIS A 179 -25.72 -12.72 49.97
C HIS A 179 -24.38 -12.03 50.12
N GLU A 180 -23.32 -12.82 50.24
CA GLU A 180 -21.97 -12.34 50.05
C GLU A 180 -21.95 -11.66 48.68
N VAL A 181 -21.98 -10.34 48.69
CA VAL A 181 -21.74 -9.54 47.49
C VAL A 181 -20.29 -9.85 47.12
N LYS A 182 -20.10 -10.83 46.23
CA LYS A 182 -18.79 -11.11 45.65
C LYS A 182 -18.35 -9.81 44.98
N LYS A 183 -17.42 -9.10 45.63
CA LYS A 183 -16.84 -7.87 45.09
C LYS A 183 -16.37 -8.18 43.67
N PHE A 184 -16.79 -7.37 42.72
CA PHE A 184 -16.30 -7.48 41.36
C PHE A 184 -14.79 -7.21 41.37
N ILE A 185 -13.99 -8.21 41.00
CA ILE A 185 -12.55 -8.08 40.86
C ILE A 185 -12.27 -7.97 39.36
N PRO A 186 -11.88 -6.79 38.85
CA PRO A 186 -11.58 -6.62 37.43
C PRO A 186 -10.37 -7.46 37.03
N ILE A 187 -10.35 -7.89 35.77
CA ILE A 187 -9.25 -8.64 35.15
C ILE A 187 -8.65 -7.74 34.07
N CYS A 188 -7.33 -7.53 34.14
CA CYS A 188 -6.64 -6.73 33.15
C CYS A 188 -6.60 -7.45 31.80
N HIS A 189 -7.00 -6.77 30.73
CA HIS A 189 -7.02 -7.35 29.38
C HIS A 189 -5.61 -7.64 28.84
N PHE A 190 -4.61 -6.88 29.29
CA PHE A 190 -3.24 -6.99 28.80
C PHE A 190 -2.42 -8.11 29.48
N CYS A 191 -2.58 -8.30 30.79
CA CYS A 191 -1.77 -9.27 31.55
C CYS A 191 -2.56 -10.41 32.21
N GLY A 192 -3.90 -10.38 32.19
CA GLY A 192 -4.77 -11.42 32.74
C GLY A 192 -4.79 -11.52 34.28
N THR A 193 -4.10 -10.63 34.99
CA THR A 193 -4.10 -10.63 36.47
C THR A 193 -5.33 -9.92 37.03
N ARG A 194 -5.78 -10.38 38.21
CA ARG A 194 -6.95 -9.85 38.93
C ARG A 194 -6.56 -8.64 39.79
N GLY A 195 -7.43 -7.63 39.86
CA GLY A 195 -7.30 -6.49 40.78
C GLY A 195 -6.99 -5.15 40.13
N HIS A 196 -6.81 -5.10 38.81
CA HIS A 196 -6.72 -3.87 38.02
C HIS A 196 -7.38 -4.06 36.65
N ILE A 197 -7.54 -2.95 35.91
CA ILE A 197 -8.08 -2.90 34.55
C ILE A 197 -6.91 -2.68 33.60
#